data_AF-A0A953XJH3-F1
#
_entry.id   AF-A0A953XJH3-F1
#
_cell.length_a   1.000
_cell.length_b   1.000
_cell.length_c   1.000
_cell.angle_alpha   90.00
_cell.angle_beta   90.00
_cell.angle_gamma   90.00
#
_symmetry.space_group_name_H-M   'P 1'
#
loop_
_entity.id
_entity.type
_entity.pdbx_description
1 polymer ?
#
loop_
_entity_poly.entity_id
_entity_poly.type
_entity_poly.pdbx_seq_one_letter_code
_entity_poly.pdbx_strand_id
1 'polypeptide(L)'
;MAAKNKQPSVDSGTVAKNFINQYGKGKFKRFLRLLKDGTSGEQIAEEYGVSRERVRQWKNAFGNVVQSYDVDPEIQKIAGIK
;
A
#
# COMPACT_ATOMS: atom_id res chain seq x y z
N MET A 1 -8.95 22.69 8.53
CA MET A 1 -7.77 22.31 7.72
C MET A 1 -7.27 20.97 8.24
N ALA A 2 -7.65 19.86 7.61
CA ALA A 2 -7.21 18.53 8.04
C ALA A 2 -5.73 18.34 7.68
N ALA A 3 -4.88 18.25 8.69
CA ALA A 3 -3.47 17.95 8.52
C ALA A 3 -3.35 16.60 7.80
N LYS A 4 -2.74 16.61 6.61
CA LYS A 4 -2.31 15.39 5.92
C LYS A 4 -1.29 14.71 6.83
N ASN A 5 -1.74 13.76 7.65
CA ASN A 5 -0.90 12.96 8.53
C ASN A 5 -0.07 11.98 7.69
N LYS A 6 0.88 12.51 6.94
CA LYS A 6 1.86 11.73 6.22
C LYS A 6 2.85 11.25 7.28
N GLN A 7 2.74 9.99 7.68
CA GLN A 7 3.72 9.31 8.53
C GLN A 7 5.12 9.64 7.95
N PRO A 8 6.09 10.09 8.77
CA PRO A 8 7.39 10.58 8.28
C PRO A 8 8.05 9.47 7.46
N SER A 9 8.04 9.65 6.13
CA SER A 9 8.43 8.59 5.21
C SER A 9 9.95 8.51 5.23
N VAL A 10 10.47 7.45 5.86
CA VAL A 10 11.69 6.79 5.40
C VAL A 10 11.62 6.78 3.87
N ASP A 11 12.63 7.33 3.20
CA ASP A 11 12.60 7.54 1.76
C ASP A 11 12.13 6.25 1.06
N SER A 12 10.95 6.28 0.44
CA SER A 12 10.36 5.11 -0.23
C SER A 12 11.35 4.46 -1.20
N GLY A 13 12.20 5.27 -1.82
CA GLY A 13 13.31 4.81 -2.68
C GLY A 13 14.38 4.01 -1.93
N THR A 14 14.73 4.38 -0.71
CA THR A 14 15.71 3.66 0.12
C THR A 14 15.15 2.31 0.58
N VAL A 15 13.88 2.28 1.01
CA VAL A 15 13.23 1.02 1.41
C VAL A 15 13.12 0.08 0.20
N ALA A 16 12.80 0.60 -0.98
CA ALA A 16 12.71 -0.20 -2.21
C ALA A 16 14.08 -0.74 -2.63
N LYS A 17 15.14 0.08 -2.56
CA LYS A 17 16.52 -0.37 -2.84
C LYS A 17 16.96 -1.46 -1.87
N ASN A 18 16.73 -1.28 -0.57
CA ASN A 18 17.08 -2.29 0.44
C ASN A 18 16.29 -3.60 0.23
N PHE A 19 15.01 -3.51 -0.10
CA PHE A 19 14.20 -4.68 -0.46
C PHE A 19 14.79 -5.41 -1.67
N ILE A 20 15.09 -4.68 -2.74
CA ILE A 20 15.65 -5.27 -3.96
C ILE A 20 17.01 -5.89 -3.71
N ASN A 21 17.85 -5.27 -2.88
CA ASN A 21 19.15 -5.84 -2.49
C ASN A 21 19.00 -7.12 -1.67
N GLN A 22 18.00 -7.18 -0.77
CA GLN A 22 17.81 -8.32 0.12
C GLN A 22 17.10 -9.50 -0.55
N TYR A 23 16.06 -9.24 -1.36
CA TYR A 23 15.18 -10.28 -1.91
C TYR A 23 15.24 -10.38 -3.44
N GLY A 24 15.86 -9.42 -4.12
CA GLY A 24 15.95 -9.35 -5.57
C GLY A 24 14.76 -8.67 -6.26
N LYS A 25 14.99 -8.24 -7.50
CA LYS A 25 13.99 -7.57 -8.35
C LYS A 25 12.77 -8.46 -8.65
N GLY A 26 12.96 -9.77 -8.74
CA GLY A 26 11.86 -10.73 -9.01
C GLY A 26 10.84 -10.78 -7.88
N LYS A 27 11.33 -10.94 -6.64
CA LYS A 27 10.50 -10.89 -5.43
C LYS A 27 9.85 -9.52 -5.23
N PHE A 28 10.51 -8.43 -5.62
CA PHE A 28 9.91 -7.09 -5.58
C PHE A 28 8.72 -6.96 -6.56
N LYS A 29 8.88 -7.41 -7.82
CA LYS A 29 7.77 -7.44 -8.79
C LYS A 29 6.59 -8.31 -8.31
N ARG A 30 6.89 -9.46 -7.71
CA ARG A 30 5.88 -10.35 -7.11
C ARG A 30 5.12 -9.64 -5.99
N PHE A 31 5.82 -8.91 -5.13
CA PHE A 31 5.23 -8.18 -4.01
C PHE A 31 4.22 -7.14 -4.51
N LEU A 32 4.61 -6.34 -5.50
CA LEU A 32 3.72 -5.34 -6.11
C LEU A 32 2.48 -5.97 -6.75
N ARG A 33 2.59 -7.17 -7.32
CA ARG A 33 1.44 -7.90 -7.85
C ARG A 33 0.49 -8.35 -6.74
N LEU A 34 1.00 -8.93 -5.66
CA LEU A 34 0.20 -9.32 -4.48
C LEU A 34 -0.51 -8.12 -3.85
N LEU A 35 0.13 -6.94 -3.84
CA LEU A 35 -0.53 -5.70 -3.43
C LEU A 35 -1.69 -5.33 -4.34
N LYS A 36 -1.49 -5.39 -5.66
CA LYS A 36 -2.52 -5.07 -6.65
C LYS A 36 -3.71 -6.03 -6.57
N ASP A 37 -3.46 -7.31 -6.32
CA ASP A 37 -4.48 -8.36 -6.11
C ASP A 37 -5.19 -8.26 -4.76
N GLY A 38 -4.82 -7.29 -3.89
CA GLY A 38 -5.46 -7.13 -2.58
C GLY A 38 -5.11 -8.26 -1.60
N THR A 39 -3.99 -8.97 -1.82
CA THR A 39 -3.59 -10.08 -0.96
C THR A 39 -3.35 -9.61 0.48
N SER A 40 -3.81 -10.41 1.45
CA SER A 40 -3.66 -10.09 2.87
C SER A 40 -2.19 -9.96 3.27
N GLY A 41 -1.91 -9.08 4.23
CA GLY A 41 -0.55 -8.90 4.75
C GLY A 41 0.03 -10.17 5.39
N GLU A 42 -0.83 -11.07 5.90
CA GLU A 42 -0.42 -12.34 6.51
C GLU A 42 0.07 -13.33 5.46
N GLN A 43 -0.67 -13.51 4.37
CA GLN A 43 -0.26 -14.39 3.27
C GLN A 43 1.05 -13.91 2.62
N ILE A 44 1.23 -12.59 2.50
CA ILE A 44 2.49 -12.02 2.01
C ILE A 44 3.62 -12.24 3.04
N ALA A 45 3.33 -12.15 4.34
CA ALA A 45 4.31 -12.42 5.39
C ALA A 45 4.80 -13.88 5.32
N GLU A 46 3.89 -14.83 5.12
CA GLU A 46 4.21 -16.24 4.92
C GLU A 46 5.04 -16.48 3.65
N GLU A 47 4.65 -15.90 2.50
CA GLU A 47 5.38 -16.09 1.22
C GLU A 47 6.82 -15.52 1.26
N TYR A 48 7.06 -14.51 2.11
CA TYR A 48 8.36 -13.83 2.24
C TYR A 48 9.13 -14.24 3.49
N GLY A 49 8.54 -15.05 4.38
CA GLY A 49 9.16 -15.47 5.64
C GLY A 49 9.45 -14.32 6.61
N VAL A 50 8.56 -13.32 6.65
CA VAL A 50 8.72 -12.11 7.49
C VAL A 50 7.49 -11.85 8.33
N SER A 51 7.61 -11.04 9.39
CA SER A 51 6.45 -10.65 10.20
C SER A 51 5.46 -9.77 9.43
N ARG A 52 4.17 -9.87 9.76
CA ARG A 52 3.09 -9.01 9.22
C ARG A 52 3.40 -7.51 9.35
N GLU A 53 4.02 -7.10 10.45
CA GLU A 53 4.46 -5.71 10.64
C GLU A 53 5.49 -5.26 9.60
N ARG A 54 6.39 -6.15 9.18
CA ARG A 54 7.37 -5.84 8.13
C ARG A 54 6.68 -5.62 6.79
N VAL A 55 5.68 -6.45 6.47
CA VAL A 55 4.83 -6.27 5.29
C VAL A 55 4.06 -4.96 5.37
N ARG A 56 3.54 -4.58 6.55
CA ARG A 56 2.85 -3.29 6.75
C ARG A 56 3.78 -2.10 6.53
N GLN A 57 5.02 -2.16 7.02
CA GLN A 57 6.04 -1.12 6.74
C GLN A 57 6.29 -0.98 5.25
N TRP A 58 6.43 -2.10 4.52
CA TRP A 58 6.58 -2.09 3.07
C TRP A 58 5.35 -1.54 2.35
N LYS A 59 4.14 -1.93 2.76
CA LYS A 59 2.89 -1.39 2.22
C LYS A 59 2.83 0.14 2.36
N ASN A 60 3.17 0.65 3.54
CA ASN A 60 3.21 2.09 3.81
C ASN A 60 4.35 2.81 3.07
N ALA A 61 5.46 2.12 2.79
CA ALA A 61 6.60 2.72 2.09
C ALA A 61 6.42 2.72 0.56
N PHE A 62 5.82 1.68 -0.01
CA PHE A 62 5.71 1.48 -1.47
C PHE A 62 4.40 2.00 -2.07
N GLY A 63 3.35 2.13 -1.26
CA GLY A 63 2.06 2.61 -1.70
C GLY A 63 1.43 3.58 -0.71
N ASN A 64 0.40 4.27 -1.16
CA ASN A 64 -0.51 4.98 -0.28
C ASN A 64 -1.82 4.19 -0.24
N VAL A 65 -2.37 3.96 0.95
CA VAL A 65 -3.75 3.50 1.07
C VAL A 65 -4.64 4.67 0.69
N VAL A 66 -5.29 4.60 -0.48
CA VAL A 66 -6.29 5.57 -0.91
C VAL A 66 -7.65 4.97 -0.60
N GLN A 67 -8.27 5.36 0.52
CA GLN A 67 -9.69 5.13 0.73
C GLN A 67 -10.46 6.14 -0.12
N SER A 68 -11.06 5.65 -1.20
CA SER A 68 -12.03 6.41 -1.98
C SER A 68 -13.43 6.02 -1.49
N TYR A 69 -14.23 7.01 -1.14
CA TYR A 69 -15.67 6.80 -0.98
C TYR A 69 -16.28 6.99 -2.36
N ASP A 70 -16.81 5.91 -2.93
CA ASP A 70 -17.70 6.04 -4.06
C ASP A 70 -19.05 6.49 -3.50
N VAL A 71 -19.43 7.73 -3.80
CA VAL A 71 -20.71 8.27 -3.36
C VAL A 71 -21.78 7.68 -4.27
N ASP A 72 -22.80 7.08 -3.67
CA ASP A 72 -23.91 6.52 -4.44
C ASP A 72 -24.50 7.57 -5.41
N PRO A 73 -24.71 7.21 -6.69
CA PRO A 73 -25.15 8.17 -7.71
C PRO A 73 -26.50 8.81 -7.41
N GLU A 74 -27.38 8.16 -6.64
CA GLU A 74 -28.64 8.76 -6.19
C GLU A 74 -28.39 9.89 -5.19
N ILE A 75 -27.42 9.72 -4.28
CA ILE A 75 -27.02 10.75 -3.32
C ILE A 75 -26.35 11.93 -4.03
N GLN A 76 -25.55 11.67 -5.08
CA GLN A 76 -24.97 12.74 -5.90
C GLN A 76 -26.07 13.57 -6.59
N LYS A 77 -27.14 12.91 -7.08
CA LYS A 77 -28.32 13.59 -7.66
C LYS A 77 -29.09 14.42 -6.63
N ILE A 78 -29.32 13.87 -5.43
CA ILE A 78 -30.00 14.60 -4.33
C ILE A 78 -29.17 15.82 -3.91
N ALA A 79 -27.85 15.68 -3.86
CA ALA A 79 -26.94 16.77 -3.51
C ALA A 79 -26.75 17.81 -4.63
N GLY A 80 -27.22 17.54 -5.86
CA GLY A 80 -27.08 18.44 -7.01
C GLY A 80 -25.65 18.60 -7.51
N ILE A 81 -24.75 17.68 -7.15
CA ILE A 81 -23.33 17.70 -7.57
C ILE A 81 -23.27 16.93 -8.89
N LYS A 82 -22.97 17.64 -9.98
CA LYS A 82 -22.96 17.11 -11.35
C LYS A 82 -21.53 16.94 -11.85
#